data_AF-A0A6V8K9H1-F1
#
_entry.id   AF-A0A6V8K9H1-F1
#
_cell.length_a   1.000
_cell.length_b   1.000
_cell.length_c   1.000
_cell.angle_alpha   90.00
_cell.angle_beta   90.00
_cell.angle_gamma   90.00
#
_symmetry.space_group_name_H-M   'P 1'
#
loop_
_entity.id
_entity.type
_entity.pdbx_description
1 polymer ?
#
loop_
_entity_poly.entity_id
_entity_poly.type
_entity_poly.pdbx_seq_one_letter_code
_entity_poly.pdbx_strand_id
1 'polypeptide(L)'
;MVGHVTAPAAALADRLPDWVTLVRAPNPGPMTLDGTNTWVLRAPGAERSVVIDPGPLDEGHLRAVAETGPVGAVLVTHGHPDHVEGLARFVELTGAGEDTGGLAITRVPTPGTPATRSASSSR
;
A
#
# COMPACT_ATOMS: atom_id res chain seq x y z
N MET A 1 -16.56 15.16 24.74
CA MET A 1 -16.30 15.25 23.29
C MET A 1 -16.61 13.89 22.72
N VAL A 2 -17.68 13.77 21.93
CA VAL A 2 -18.20 12.47 21.48
C VAL A 2 -17.22 11.91 20.45
N GLY A 3 -16.52 10.83 20.81
CA GLY A 3 -15.69 10.09 19.88
C GLY A 3 -16.61 9.43 18.87
N HIS A 4 -16.56 9.88 17.61
CA HIS A 4 -17.03 9.07 16.50
C HIS A 4 -16.11 7.85 16.44
N VAL A 5 -16.52 6.77 17.09
CA VAL A 5 -15.93 5.45 16.84
C VAL A 5 -16.45 5.07 15.47
N THR A 6 -15.67 5.34 14.43
CA THR A 6 -15.86 4.71 13.12
C THR A 6 -15.90 3.21 13.38
N ALA A 7 -16.88 2.50 12.82
CA ALA A 7 -16.94 1.05 12.93
C ALA A 7 -15.57 0.46 12.63
N PRO A 8 -15.13 -0.60 13.35
CA PRO A 8 -13.79 -1.15 13.18
C PRO A 8 -13.57 -1.43 11.70
N ALA A 9 -12.39 -1.14 11.18
CA ALA A 9 -12.09 -1.38 9.77
C ALA A 9 -12.28 -2.86 9.37
N ALA A 10 -12.34 -3.78 10.35
CA ALA A 10 -12.81 -5.16 10.19
C ALA A 10 -14.28 -5.27 9.69
N ALA A 11 -15.22 -4.47 10.22
CA ALA A 11 -16.62 -4.49 9.78
C ALA A 11 -16.83 -3.97 8.35
N LEU A 12 -15.87 -3.20 7.83
CA LEU A 12 -15.84 -2.81 6.42
C LEU A 12 -15.20 -3.91 5.55
N ALA A 13 -14.23 -4.66 6.09
CA ALA A 13 -13.57 -5.76 5.40
C ALA A 13 -14.56 -6.84 4.94
N ASP A 14 -15.55 -7.17 5.79
CA ASP A 14 -16.61 -8.15 5.48
C ASP A 14 -17.56 -7.70 4.35
N ARG A 15 -17.44 -6.46 3.89
CA ARG A 15 -18.27 -5.85 2.84
C ARG A 15 -17.46 -5.45 1.61
N LEU A 16 -16.19 -5.82 1.56
CA LEU A 16 -15.34 -5.52 0.42
C LEU A 16 -15.77 -6.35 -0.79
N PRO A 17 -15.74 -5.76 -1.99
CA PRO A 17 -15.85 -6.54 -3.21
C PRO A 17 -14.73 -7.60 -3.29
N ASP A 18 -14.98 -8.73 -3.95
CA ASP A 18 -14.01 -9.82 -4.11
C ASP A 18 -12.67 -9.41 -4.76
N TRP A 19 -12.65 -8.28 -5.46
CA TRP A 19 -11.44 -7.71 -6.08
C TRP A 19 -10.59 -6.84 -5.12
N VAL A 20 -11.00 -6.70 -3.86
CA VAL A 20 -10.32 -5.92 -2.83
C VAL A 20 -9.98 -6.81 -1.64
N THR A 21 -8.72 -6.79 -1.22
CA THR A 21 -8.26 -7.39 0.03
C THR A 21 -7.65 -6.32 0.92
N LEU A 22 -7.94 -6.38 2.21
CA LEU A 22 -7.35 -5.53 3.22
C LEU A 22 -6.43 -6.35 4.12
N VAL A 23 -5.15 -6.02 4.14
CA VAL A 23 -4.16 -6.61 5.05
C VAL A 23 -3.74 -5.52 6.03
N ARG A 24 -3.99 -5.75 7.32
CA ARG A 24 -3.67 -4.77 8.37
C ARG A 24 -2.35 -5.10 9.04
N ALA A 25 -1.47 -4.11 9.09
CA ALA A 25 -0.20 -4.24 9.79
C ALA A 25 -0.39 -4.31 11.32
N PRO A 26 0.47 -5.05 12.04
CA PRO A 26 0.41 -5.19 13.50
C PRO A 26 1.04 -3.98 14.23
N ASN A 27 0.67 -2.75 13.85
CA ASN A 27 1.24 -1.50 14.38
C ASN A 27 0.18 -0.53 14.95
N PRO A 28 -0.68 -0.96 15.90
CA PRO A 28 -1.68 -0.08 16.48
C PRO A 28 -1.06 1.07 17.28
N GLY A 29 -1.73 2.22 17.30
CA GLY A 29 -1.22 3.39 18.00
C GLY A 29 -2.08 4.65 17.82
N PRO A 30 -1.74 5.76 18.48
CA PRO A 30 -2.53 6.99 18.44
C PRO A 30 -2.72 7.57 17.02
N MET A 31 -1.75 7.34 16.12
CA MET A 31 -1.78 7.83 14.75
C MET A 31 -2.25 6.78 13.74
N THR A 32 -2.03 5.49 14.02
CA THR A 32 -2.35 4.35 13.14
C THR A 32 -3.65 3.64 13.51
N LEU A 33 -4.28 4.02 14.63
CA LEU A 33 -5.48 3.41 15.18
C LEU A 33 -5.28 1.89 15.41
N ASP A 34 -6.03 1.06 14.69
CA ASP A 34 -5.92 -0.41 14.74
C ASP A 34 -4.67 -0.93 14.00
N GLY A 35 -3.99 -0.08 13.24
CA GLY A 35 -2.84 -0.41 12.39
C GLY A 35 -2.98 0.15 10.96
N THR A 36 -1.87 0.22 10.23
CA THR A 36 -1.85 0.62 8.82
C THR A 36 -2.69 -0.35 8.00
N ASN A 37 -3.59 0.18 7.18
CA ASN A 37 -4.34 -0.59 6.19
C ASN A 37 -3.58 -0.64 4.87
N THR A 38 -3.03 -1.80 4.52
CA THR A 38 -2.49 -2.08 3.18
C THR A 38 -3.58 -2.69 2.31
N TRP A 39 -3.86 -2.05 1.18
CA TRP A 39 -4.91 -2.50 0.26
C TRP A 39 -4.33 -3.23 -0.92
N VAL A 40 -4.92 -4.37 -1.27
CA VAL A 40 -4.58 -5.13 -2.47
C VAL A 40 -5.78 -5.13 -3.40
N LEU A 41 -5.59 -4.57 -4.59
CA LEU A 41 -6.63 -4.43 -5.60
C LEU A 41 -6.30 -5.32 -6.80
N ARG A 42 -7.15 -6.28 -7.12
CA ARG A 42 -6.98 -7.16 -8.29
C ARG A 42 -8.26 -7.16 -9.12
N ALA A 43 -8.24 -6.46 -10.24
CA ALA A 43 -9.39 -6.43 -11.15
C ALA A 43 -9.80 -7.86 -11.57
N PRO A 44 -11.09 -8.15 -11.77
CA PRO A 44 -11.54 -9.47 -12.22
C PRO A 44 -10.80 -9.92 -13.49
N GLY A 45 -10.19 -11.11 -13.44
CA GLY A 45 -9.40 -11.68 -14.53
C GLY A 45 -7.97 -11.13 -14.68
N ALA A 46 -7.55 -10.17 -13.85
CA ALA A 46 -6.17 -9.70 -13.85
C ALA A 46 -5.23 -10.68 -13.13
N GLU A 47 -4.07 -10.94 -13.73
CA GLU A 47 -3.02 -11.78 -13.14
C GLU A 47 -2.34 -11.10 -11.95
N ARG A 48 -2.18 -9.76 -12.04
CA ARG A 48 -1.40 -8.96 -11.09
C ARG A 48 -2.28 -7.97 -10.33
N SER A 49 -1.94 -7.73 -9.08
CA SER A 49 -2.60 -6.73 -8.21
C SER A 49 -1.87 -5.39 -8.18
N VAL A 50 -2.57 -4.36 -7.70
CA VAL A 50 -1.99 -3.10 -7.23
C VAL A 50 -2.03 -3.10 -5.70
N VAL A 51 -0.90 -2.85 -5.06
CA VAL A 51 -0.78 -2.72 -3.61
C VAL A 51 -0.70 -1.25 -3.23
N ILE A 52 -1.43 -0.83 -2.20
CA ILE A 52 -1.44 0.54 -1.69
C ILE A 52 -0.89 0.53 -0.26
N ASP A 53 0.14 1.34 -0.03
CA ASP A 53 0.79 1.58 1.26
C ASP A 53 1.35 0.32 1.94
N PRO A 54 2.49 -0.21 1.47
CA PRO A 54 3.14 -1.40 2.04
C PRO A 54 3.95 -1.07 3.30
N GLY A 55 3.35 -0.35 4.25
CA GLY A 55 4.01 -0.01 5.51
C GLY A 55 3.44 -0.81 6.69
N PRO A 56 4.12 -0.86 7.85
CA PRO A 56 5.50 -0.44 8.16
C PRO A 56 6.53 -1.47 7.65
N LEU A 57 7.81 -1.31 7.99
CA LEU A 57 8.80 -2.40 7.81
C LEU A 57 8.58 -3.51 8.83
N ASP A 58 7.49 -4.25 8.65
CA ASP A 58 7.15 -5.46 9.39
C ASP A 58 7.21 -6.65 8.44
N GLU A 59 8.19 -7.51 8.63
CA GLU A 59 8.46 -8.68 7.77
C GLU A 59 7.29 -9.68 7.70
N GLY A 60 6.47 -9.77 8.75
CA GLY A 60 5.28 -10.64 8.75
C GLY A 60 4.16 -10.06 7.89
N HIS A 61 3.87 -8.79 8.07
CA HIS A 61 2.93 -8.01 7.27
C HIS A 61 3.31 -8.02 5.79
N LEU A 62 4.57 -7.71 5.46
CA LEU A 62 5.03 -7.66 4.06
C LEU A 62 4.88 -9.01 3.36
N ARG A 63 5.17 -10.13 4.05
CA ARG A 63 4.92 -11.48 3.52
C ARG A 63 3.44 -11.75 3.34
N ALA A 64 2.61 -11.43 4.33
CA ALA A 64 1.16 -11.63 4.24
C ALA A 64 0.55 -10.87 3.05
N VAL A 65 1.04 -9.64 2.75
CA VAL A 65 0.64 -8.90 1.56
C VAL A 65 1.14 -9.59 0.29
N ALA A 66 2.40 -10.05 0.24
CA ALA A 66 2.96 -10.72 -0.93
C ALA A 66 2.26 -12.07 -1.24
N GLU A 67 1.79 -12.77 -0.22
CA GLU A 67 1.05 -14.03 -0.33
C GLU A 67 -0.34 -13.86 -0.97
N THR A 68 -0.84 -12.64 -1.09
CA THR A 68 -2.09 -12.35 -1.83
C THR A 68 -1.95 -12.58 -3.35
N GLY A 69 -0.73 -12.83 -3.84
CA GLY A 69 -0.42 -13.22 -5.22
C GLY A 69 0.44 -12.18 -5.96
N PRO A 70 0.64 -12.35 -7.28
CA PRO A 70 1.55 -11.50 -8.04
C PRO A 70 1.18 -10.02 -7.95
N VAL A 71 2.16 -9.17 -7.68
CA VAL A 71 2.02 -7.72 -7.59
C VAL A 71 2.57 -7.09 -8.87
N GLY A 72 1.77 -6.24 -9.50
CA GLY A 72 2.17 -5.48 -10.69
C GLY A 72 2.70 -4.10 -10.33
N ALA A 73 2.06 -3.42 -9.38
CA ALA A 73 2.42 -2.06 -8.99
C ALA A 73 2.19 -1.81 -7.51
N VAL A 74 2.94 -0.83 -6.98
CA VAL A 74 2.78 -0.32 -5.61
C VAL A 74 2.49 1.18 -5.68
N LEU A 75 1.45 1.60 -4.97
CA LEU A 75 1.10 3.01 -4.79
C LEU A 75 1.34 3.39 -3.34
N VAL A 76 1.86 4.60 -3.13
CA VAL A 76 2.04 5.19 -1.81
C VAL A 76 1.20 6.46 -1.74
N THR A 77 0.37 6.57 -0.71
CA THR A 77 -0.52 7.71 -0.51
C THR A 77 0.25 8.95 -0.08
N HIS A 78 1.19 8.81 0.85
CA HIS A 78 2.04 9.90 1.34
C HIS A 78 3.30 9.36 2.06
N GLY A 79 4.21 10.26 2.43
CA GLY A 79 5.56 9.90 2.89
C GLY A 79 5.73 9.57 4.37
N HIS A 80 4.66 9.30 5.13
CA HIS A 80 4.83 8.92 6.53
C HIS A 80 5.33 7.48 6.69
N PRO A 81 6.14 7.18 7.72
CA PRO A 81 6.82 5.89 7.86
C PRO A 81 5.89 4.68 7.87
N ASP A 82 4.73 4.81 8.50
CA ASP A 82 3.71 3.78 8.61
C ASP A 82 3.13 3.33 7.25
N HIS A 83 3.40 4.07 6.17
CA HIS A 83 3.03 3.72 4.79
C HIS A 83 4.23 3.35 3.89
N VAL A 84 5.43 3.89 4.16
CA VAL A 84 6.56 3.84 3.20
C VAL A 84 7.76 3.02 3.66
N GLU A 85 7.91 2.78 4.95
CA GLU A 85 9.12 2.17 5.50
C GLU A 85 9.39 0.76 4.93
N GLY A 86 8.32 -0.01 4.67
CA GLY A 86 8.39 -1.35 4.07
C GLY A 86 8.55 -1.37 2.55
N LEU A 87 8.47 -0.23 1.85
CA LEU A 87 8.36 -0.17 0.39
C LEU A 87 9.51 -0.87 -0.33
N ALA A 88 10.76 -0.52 0.00
CA ALA A 88 11.93 -1.09 -0.68
C ALA A 88 11.99 -2.61 -0.49
N ARG A 89 11.76 -3.06 0.74
CA ARG A 89 11.74 -4.48 1.08
C ARG A 89 10.60 -5.23 0.38
N PHE A 90 9.43 -4.60 0.26
CA PHE A 90 8.29 -5.19 -0.41
C PHE A 90 8.53 -5.36 -1.92
N VAL A 91 9.21 -4.40 -2.56
CA VAL A 91 9.64 -4.51 -3.96
C VAL A 91 10.59 -5.69 -4.14
N GLU A 92 11.58 -5.86 -3.26
CA GLU A 92 12.49 -7.01 -3.29
C GLU A 92 11.75 -8.35 -3.15
N LEU A 93 10.74 -8.41 -2.28
CA LEU A 93 9.96 -9.62 -2.04
C LEU A 93 9.08 -10.02 -3.22
N THR A 94 8.60 -9.06 -4.00
CA THR A 94 7.55 -9.27 -5.00
C THR A 94 8.00 -9.11 -6.44
N GLY A 95 9.16 -8.48 -6.68
CA GLY A 95 9.59 -8.03 -8.02
C GLY A 95 8.67 -6.95 -8.61
N ALA A 96 7.80 -6.34 -7.79
CA ALA A 96 6.88 -5.31 -8.24
C ALA A 96 7.67 -4.10 -8.77
N GLY A 97 7.35 -3.63 -9.98
CA GLY A 97 8.08 -2.54 -10.62
C GLY A 97 9.18 -2.97 -11.59
N GLU A 98 9.55 -4.25 -11.67
CA GLU A 98 10.59 -4.73 -12.60
C GLU A 98 10.08 -4.95 -14.03
N ASP A 99 8.78 -5.22 -14.21
CA ASP A 99 8.12 -5.29 -15.51
C ASP A 99 6.70 -4.73 -15.42
N THR A 100 6.58 -3.40 -15.39
CA THR A 100 5.30 -2.70 -15.34
C THR A 100 4.76 -2.28 -16.70
N GLY A 101 5.34 -2.77 -17.81
CA GLY A 101 4.93 -2.33 -19.16
C GLY A 101 4.96 -0.81 -19.37
N GLY A 102 5.79 -0.09 -18.59
CA GLY A 102 5.91 1.37 -18.65
C GLY A 102 5.21 2.17 -17.55
N LEU A 103 4.68 1.57 -16.46
CA LEU A 103 4.33 2.39 -15.28
C LEU A 103 5.61 2.88 -14.60
N ALA A 104 5.87 4.18 -14.72
CA ALA A 104 6.79 4.91 -13.88
C ALA A 104 6.14 5.25 -12.53
N ILE A 105 6.91 5.18 -11.44
CA ILE A 105 6.51 5.78 -10.15
C ILE A 105 6.29 7.27 -10.39
N THR A 106 5.01 7.66 -10.46
CA THR A 106 4.61 9.04 -10.73
C THR A 106 4.00 9.60 -9.47
N ARG A 107 4.67 10.60 -8.88
CA ARG A 107 4.07 11.39 -7.81
C ARG A 107 2.94 12.23 -8.43
N VAL A 108 1.70 11.87 -8.15
CA VAL A 108 0.54 12.65 -8.60
C VAL A 108 0.44 13.91 -7.72
N PRO A 109 0.43 15.12 -8.30
CA PRO A 109 0.21 16.34 -7.52
C PRO A 109 -1.19 16.30 -6.88
N THR A 110 -1.27 16.52 -5.57
CA THR A 110 -2.53 16.78 -4.87
C THR A 110 -2.67 18.28 -4.61
N PRO A 111 -3.89 18.85 -4.52
CA PRO A 111 -4.07 20.25 -4.15
C PRO A 111 -3.35 20.55 -2.83
N GLY A 112 -2.35 21.45 -2.86
CA GLY A 112 -1.57 21.86 -1.70
C GLY A 112 -0.15 21.25 -1.58
N THR A 113 0.26 20.31 -2.44
CA THR A 113 1.65 19.81 -2.48
C THR A 113 2.18 19.75 -3.92
N PRO A 114 3.14 20.60 -4.31
CA PRO A 114 3.76 20.49 -5.63
C PRO A 114 4.61 19.22 -5.72
N ALA A 115 4.41 18.43 -6.78
CA ALA A 115 5.34 17.37 -7.14
C ALA A 115 6.65 18.01 -7.64
N THR A 116 7.67 18.10 -6.79
CA THR A 116 9.00 18.50 -7.23
C THR A 116 9.65 17.39 -8.07
N ARG A 117 10.30 17.79 -9.18
CA ARG A 117 10.85 16.93 -10.25
C ARG A 117 12.03 16.04 -9.82
N SER A 118 12.20 14.98 -10.62
CA SER A 118 13.18 13.88 -10.60
C SER A 118 14.63 14.20 -10.25
N ALA A 119 15.28 13.23 -9.59
CA ALA A 119 16.70 12.97 -9.81
C ALA A 119 16.84 11.88 -10.88
N SER A 120 17.35 12.25 -12.05
CA SER A 120 17.94 11.25 -12.94
C SER A 120 19.21 10.74 -12.25
N SER A 121 19.36 9.43 -12.10
CA SER A 121 20.68 8.83 -11.89
C SER A 121 20.98 7.95 -13.07
N SER A 122 21.67 8.54 -14.06
CA SER A 122 22.52 7.80 -14.96
C SER A 122 23.68 7.22 -14.16
N ARG A 123 23.80 5.88 -14.13
CA ARG A 123 25.06 5.12 -14.20
C ARG A 123 24.75 3.66 -14.48
#